data_AF-A0A6G0SNQ7-F1
#
_entry.id   AF-A0A6G0SNQ7-F1
#
_cell.length_a   1.000
_cell.length_b   1.000
_cell.length_c   1.000
_cell.angle_alpha   90.00
_cell.angle_beta   90.00
_cell.angle_gamma   90.00
#
_symmetry.space_group_name_H-M   'P 1'
#
loop_
_entity.id
_entity.type
_entity.pdbx_description
1 polymer ?
#
loop_
_entity_poly.entity_id
_entity_poly.type
_entity_poly.pdbx_seq_one_letter_code
_entity_poly.pdbx_strand_id
1 'polypeptide(L)'
;MMLCLPSGFKLDPASPAYKAEVPALGVEAEKKTLEYLAVQCSQAVAVGSVIKAMKALYKTAHLSILFDQFRERYYEGEVIDPTPNSDLPPFLRFT
;
A
#
# COMPACT_ATOMS: atom_id res chain seq x y z
N MET A 1 -2.59 -4.11 0.20
CA MET A 1 -1.82 -3.14 -0.62
C MET A 1 -1.21 -2.11 0.32
N MET A 2 0.10 -1.87 0.23
CA MET A 2 0.82 -0.98 1.17
C MET A 2 0.27 0.45 1.22
N LEU A 3 -0.30 0.93 0.11
CA LEU A 3 -0.95 2.25 0.02
C LEU A 3 -2.04 2.48 1.07
N CYS A 4 -2.70 1.42 1.54
CA CYS A 4 -3.80 1.51 2.50
C CYS A 4 -3.33 1.54 3.96
N LEU A 5 -2.03 1.48 4.22
CA LEU A 5 -1.49 1.56 5.59
C LEU A 5 -1.51 3.02 6.06
N PRO A 6 -2.29 3.35 7.11
CA PRO A 6 -2.48 4.74 7.54
C PRO A 6 -1.23 5.31 8.24
N SER A 7 -0.35 4.47 8.77
CA SER A 7 0.87 4.88 9.48
C SER A 7 2.14 4.65 8.67
N GLY A 8 2.02 4.39 7.36
CA GLY A 8 3.15 3.97 6.55
C GLY A 8 3.67 2.60 6.96
N PHE A 9 4.94 2.34 6.67
CA PHE A 9 5.63 1.10 7.04
C PHE A 9 7.14 1.25 6.93
N LYS A 10 7.90 0.53 7.74
CA LYS A 10 9.36 0.51 7.64
C LYS A 10 9.84 -0.93 7.56
N LEU A 11 10.48 -1.26 6.45
CA LEU A 11 11.05 -2.57 6.21
C LEU A 11 12.55 -2.41 5.97
N ASP A 12 13.35 -2.84 6.94
CA ASP A 12 14.81 -2.82 6.87
C ASP A 12 15.35 -4.24 6.58
N PRO A 13 15.90 -4.52 5.39
CA PRO A 13 16.49 -5.81 5.07
C PRO A 13 17.65 -6.23 5.99
N ALA A 14 18.31 -5.28 6.68
CA ALA A 14 19.36 -5.57 7.64
C ALA A 14 18.81 -5.99 9.03
N SER A 15 17.53 -5.74 9.30
CA SER A 15 16.89 -6.12 10.55
C SER A 15 16.81 -7.65 10.69
N PRO A 16 17.17 -8.23 11.84
CA PRO A 16 16.97 -9.65 12.10
C PRO A 16 15.48 -10.04 12.11
N ALA A 17 14.58 -9.08 12.32
CA ALA A 17 13.14 -9.28 12.32
C ALA A 17 12.50 -9.19 10.92
N TYR A 18 13.24 -8.76 9.89
CA TYR A 18 12.71 -8.49 8.54
C TYR A 18 11.83 -9.62 7.99
N LYS A 19 12.29 -10.88 8.14
CA LYS A 19 11.55 -12.06 7.65
C LYS A 19 10.17 -12.25 8.31
N ALA A 20 10.01 -11.79 9.56
CA ALA A 20 8.76 -11.86 10.28
C ALA A 20 7.91 -10.59 10.08
N GLU A 21 8.55 -9.43 9.91
CA GLU A 21 7.88 -8.14 9.67
C GLU A 21 7.18 -8.10 8.30
N VAL A 22 7.82 -8.62 7.25
CA VAL A 22 7.23 -8.66 5.89
C VAL A 22 5.84 -9.33 5.85
N PRO A 23 5.64 -10.57 6.34
CA PRO A 23 4.34 -11.20 6.32
C PRO A 23 3.34 -10.54 7.29
N ALA A 24 3.78 -10.07 8.47
CA ALA A 24 2.91 -9.38 9.42
C ALA A 24 2.34 -8.08 8.80
N LEU A 25 3.19 -7.31 8.13
CA LEU A 25 2.80 -6.12 7.40
C LEU A 25 1.88 -6.45 6.22
N GLY A 26 2.13 -7.57 5.53
CA GLY A 26 1.26 -8.05 4.47
C GLY A 26 -0.18 -8.30 4.94
N VAL A 27 -0.34 -8.94 6.10
CA VAL A 27 -1.66 -9.21 6.72
C VAL A 27 -2.36 -7.90 7.11
N GLU A 28 -1.63 -6.96 7.70
CA GLU A 28 -2.19 -5.64 8.03
C GLU A 28 -2.62 -4.88 6.78
N ALA A 29 -1.76 -4.84 5.76
CA ALA A 29 -2.03 -4.16 4.50
C ALA A 29 -3.22 -4.78 3.77
N GLU A 30 -3.40 -6.09 3.83
CA GLU A 30 -4.59 -6.77 3.32
C GLU A 30 -5.85 -6.30 4.05
N LYS A 31 -5.87 -6.41 5.39
CA LYS A 31 -6.98 -5.95 6.22
C LYS A 31 -7.36 -4.51 5.91
N LYS A 32 -6.39 -3.60 5.87
CA LYS A 32 -6.63 -2.18 5.56
C LYS A 32 -7.14 -1.93 4.14
N THR A 33 -6.72 -2.74 3.17
CA THR A 33 -7.26 -2.64 1.81
C THR A 33 -8.73 -3.05 1.77
N LEU A 34 -9.11 -4.11 2.48
CA LEU A 34 -10.51 -4.55 2.55
C LEU A 34 -11.39 -3.52 3.28
N GLU A 35 -10.90 -2.95 4.39
CA GLU A 35 -11.58 -1.86 5.10
C GLU A 35 -11.81 -0.65 4.18
N TYR A 36 -10.78 -0.23 3.42
CA TYR A 36 -10.90 0.87 2.47
C TYR A 36 -11.93 0.56 1.36
N LEU A 37 -11.87 -0.64 0.78
CA LEU A 37 -12.82 -1.06 -0.25
C LEU A 37 -14.27 -1.10 0.25
N ALA A 38 -14.50 -1.52 1.50
CA ALA A 38 -15.82 -1.52 2.10
C ALA A 38 -16.38 -0.08 2.25
N VAL A 39 -15.53 0.90 2.62
CA VAL A 39 -15.90 2.33 2.64
C VAL A 39 -16.27 2.84 1.24
N GLN A 40 -15.64 2.29 0.19
CA GLN A 40 -15.99 2.58 -1.21
C GLN A 40 -17.18 1.73 -1.73
N CYS A 41 -17.98 1.15 -0.84
CA CYS A 41 -19.13 0.30 -1.15
C CYS A 41 -18.80 -0.95 -2.00
N SER A 42 -17.55 -1.43 -1.96
CA SER A 42 -17.13 -2.64 -2.66
C SER A 42 -17.23 -3.87 -1.76
N GLN A 43 -17.80 -4.96 -2.29
CA GLN A 43 -17.86 -6.27 -1.62
C GLN A 43 -16.70 -7.20 -2.03
N ALA A 44 -15.62 -6.65 -2.59
CA ALA A 44 -14.50 -7.44 -3.08
C ALA A 44 -13.69 -8.05 -1.93
N VAL A 45 -13.66 -9.39 -1.88
CA VAL A 45 -12.88 -10.15 -0.87
C VAL A 45 -11.80 -11.04 -1.49
N ALA A 46 -12.04 -11.57 -2.69
CA ALA A 46 -11.05 -12.37 -3.40
C ALA A 46 -9.98 -11.48 -4.03
N VAL A 47 -8.71 -11.90 -4.01
CA VAL A 47 -7.56 -11.14 -4.53
C VAL A 47 -7.81 -10.57 -5.93
N GLY A 48 -8.33 -11.38 -6.86
CA GLY A 48 -8.63 -10.92 -8.23
C GLY A 48 -9.68 -9.81 -8.27
N SER A 49 -10.72 -9.92 -7.45
CA SER A 49 -11.78 -8.92 -7.31
C SER A 49 -11.29 -7.64 -6.62
N VAL A 50 -10.43 -7.77 -5.61
CA VAL A 50 -9.79 -6.65 -4.91
C VAL A 50 -8.94 -5.85 -5.90
N ILE A 51 -8.08 -6.52 -6.67
CA ILE A 51 -7.26 -5.87 -7.71
C ILE A 51 -8.15 -5.18 -8.75
N LYS A 52 -9.25 -5.81 -9.17
CA LYS A 52 -10.19 -5.23 -10.13
C LYS A 52 -10.85 -3.97 -9.56
N ALA A 53 -11.29 -3.98 -8.31
CA ALA A 53 -11.90 -2.83 -7.63
C ALA A 53 -10.89 -1.68 -7.48
N MET A 54 -9.67 -1.97 -7.04
CA MET A 54 -8.60 -0.97 -6.91
C MET A 54 -8.25 -0.32 -8.26
N LYS A 55 -8.18 -1.11 -9.35
CA LYS A 55 -7.99 -0.58 -10.70
C LYS A 55 -9.14 0.33 -11.14
N ALA A 56 -10.38 0.03 -10.76
CA ALA A 56 -11.52 0.88 -11.06
C ALA A 56 -11.41 2.23 -10.31
N LEU A 57 -11.07 2.20 -9.02
CA LEU A 57 -10.86 3.39 -8.21
C LEU A 57 -9.67 4.25 -8.69
N TYR A 58 -8.62 3.60 -9.19
CA TYR A 58 -7.50 4.31 -9.84
C TYR A 58 -7.98 5.09 -11.06
N LYS A 59 -8.78 4.46 -11.94
CA LYS A 59 -9.31 5.10 -13.16
C LYS A 59 -10.22 6.29 -12.87
N THR A 60 -10.93 6.26 -11.74
CA THR A 60 -11.81 7.35 -11.31
C THR A 60 -11.12 8.34 -10.37
N ALA A 61 -9.80 8.28 -10.21
CA ALA A 61 -8.99 9.13 -9.34
C ALA A 61 -9.36 9.08 -7.83
N HIS A 62 -10.12 8.09 -7.39
CA HIS A 62 -10.52 7.94 -5.97
C HIS A 62 -9.35 7.49 -5.08
N LEU A 63 -8.27 6.97 -5.69
CA LEU A 63 -7.03 6.64 -4.98
C LEU A 63 -6.09 7.86 -4.78
N SER A 64 -6.42 9.04 -5.34
CA SER A 64 -5.56 10.24 -5.26
C SER A 64 -5.17 10.59 -3.82
N ILE A 65 -6.15 10.66 -2.92
CA ILE A 65 -5.92 10.94 -1.49
C ILE A 65 -4.96 9.92 -0.86
N LEU A 66 -5.12 8.64 -1.18
CA LEU A 66 -4.23 7.61 -0.66
C LEU A 66 -2.79 7.76 -1.21
N PHE A 67 -2.63 8.17 -2.48
CA PHE A 67 -1.31 8.47 -3.04
C PHE A 67 -0.67 9.71 -2.41
N ASP A 68 -1.44 10.77 -2.17
CA ASP A 68 -0.92 11.99 -1.56
C ASP A 68 -0.48 11.73 -0.12
N GLN A 69 -1.32 11.04 0.67
CA GLN A 69 -0.94 10.62 2.02
C GLN A 69 0.26 9.66 2.04
N PHE A 70 0.35 8.75 1.07
CA PHE A 70 1.51 7.87 0.95
C PHE A 70 2.78 8.67 0.63
N ARG A 71 2.68 9.64 -0.27
CA ARG A 71 3.78 10.51 -0.67
C ARG A 71 4.25 11.39 0.50
N GLU A 72 3.33 11.97 1.26
CA GLU A 72 3.66 12.73 2.48
C GLU A 72 4.46 11.86 3.46
N ARG A 73 3.94 10.67 3.80
CA ARG A 73 4.61 9.71 4.68
C ARG A 73 5.96 9.25 4.15
N TYR A 74 6.11 9.12 2.83
CA TYR A 74 7.39 8.82 2.20
C TYR A 74 8.43 9.92 2.48
N TYR A 75 8.07 11.18 2.26
CA TYR A 75 8.98 12.30 2.50
C TYR A 75 9.26 12.55 3.98
N GLU A 76 8.34 12.20 4.87
CA GLU A 76 8.53 12.23 6.33
C GLU A 76 9.38 11.06 6.85
N GLY A 77 9.76 10.11 5.98
CA GLY A 77 10.54 8.92 6.36
C GLY A 77 9.74 7.90 7.16
N GLU A 78 8.40 7.96 7.09
CA GLU A 78 7.48 6.97 7.65
C GLU A 78 7.26 5.77 6.72
N VAL A 79 7.66 5.89 5.45
CA VAL A 79 7.72 4.78 4.49
C VAL A 79 9.17 4.45 4.16
N ILE A 80 9.62 3.27 4.54
CA ILE A 80 10.88 2.66 4.08
C ILE A 80 10.52 1.38 3.35
N ASP A 81 10.47 1.46 2.02
CA ASP A 81 10.28 0.33 1.12
C ASP A 81 11.64 -0.10 0.54
N PRO A 82 12.12 -1.32 0.84
CA PRO A 82 13.37 -1.81 0.30
C PRO A 82 13.27 -2.20 -1.18
N THR A 83 12.08 -2.15 -1.77
CA THR A 83 11.88 -2.42 -3.20
C THR A 83 12.66 -1.41 -4.03
N PRO A 84 13.55 -1.84 -4.94
CA PRO A 84 14.27 -0.93 -5.81
C PRO A 84 13.31 -0.03 -6.60
N ASN A 85 13.65 1.25 -6.76
CA ASN A 85 12.83 2.21 -7.52
C ASN A 85 12.53 1.74 -8.96
N SER A 86 13.40 0.94 -9.59
CA SER A 86 13.16 0.33 -10.91
C SER A 86 11.98 -0.65 -10.92
N ASP A 87 11.73 -1.31 -9.80
CA ASP A 87 10.75 -2.39 -9.65
C ASP A 87 9.40 -1.85 -9.14
N LEU A 88 9.40 -0.65 -8.59
CA LEU A 88 8.19 0.09 -8.26
C LEU A 88 7.46 0.53 -9.54
N PRO A 89 6.11 0.54 -9.53
CA PRO A 89 5.35 1.12 -10.63
C PRO A 89 5.62 2.64 -10.71
N PRO A 90 5.56 3.26 -11.91
CA PRO A 90 5.98 4.66 -12.09
C PRO A 90 5.32 5.68 -11.14
N PHE A 91 4.05 5.45 -10.76
CA PHE A 91 3.31 6.34 -9.86
C PHE A 91 3.71 6.22 -8.37
N LEU A 92 4.54 5.23 -8.01
CA LEU A 92 5.14 5.07 -6.69
C LEU A 92 6.67 5.32 -6.69
N ARG A 93 7.23 5.77 -7.82
CA ARG A 93 8.63 6.17 -7.88
C ARG A 93 8.73 7.61 -7.39
N PHE A 94 9.03 7.78 -6.12
CA PHE A 94 9.33 9.07 -5.54
C PHE A 94 10.84 9.33 -5.73
N THR A 95 11.20 10.49 -6.29
CA THR A 95 12.57 10.90 -6.63
C THR A 95 12.90 12.23 -6.02
#